data_AF-A0A936YZ03-F1
#
_entry.id   AF-A0A936YZ03-F1
#
_cell.length_a   1.000
_cell.length_b   1.000
_cell.length_c   1.000
_cell.angle_alpha   90.00
_cell.angle_beta   90.00
_cell.angle_gamma   90.00
#
_symmetry.space_group_name_H-M   'P 1'
#
loop_
_entity.id
_entity.type
_entity.pdbx_description
1 polymer ?
#
loop_
_entity_poly.entity_id
_entity_poly.type
_entity_poly.pdbx_seq_one_letter_code
_entity_poly.pdbx_strand_id
1 'polypeptide(L)' 'MIWNSMADFWHMGGYGLYVWGSFGVCAVALVWEQVLLKKRTQAILRSLRRRARAEKMDRELA' A
#
# COMPACT_ATOMS: atom_id res chain seq x y z
N MET A 1 -27.89 -22.37 -18.66
CA MET A 1 -27.04 -21.90 -19.79
C MET A 1 -25.79 -21.27 -19.17
N ILE A 2 -24.78 -22.11 -18.98
CA ILE A 2 -23.45 -22.01 -19.62
C ILE A 2 -22.65 -20.81 -19.09
N TRP A 3 -22.26 -20.92 -17.83
CA TRP A 3 -20.98 -20.40 -17.38
C TRP A 3 -20.12 -21.62 -17.16
N ASN A 4 -19.39 -22.03 -18.20
CA ASN A 4 -18.72 -23.33 -18.23
C ASN A 4 -17.26 -23.26 -17.79
N SER A 5 -16.66 -22.07 -17.66
CA SER A 5 -15.29 -21.97 -17.15
C SER A 5 -14.88 -20.55 -16.75
N MET A 6 -13.93 -20.43 -15.81
CA MET A 6 -13.14 -19.19 -15.61
C MET A 6 -12.41 -18.76 -16.88
N ALA A 7 -12.20 -19.68 -17.84
CA ALA A 7 -11.64 -19.38 -19.15
C ALA A 7 -12.55 -18.47 -20.01
N ASP A 8 -13.88 -18.59 -19.90
CA ASP A 8 -14.82 -17.75 -20.68
C ASP A 8 -14.76 -16.28 -20.26
N PHE A 9 -14.48 -16.00 -18.99
CA PHE A 9 -14.31 -14.64 -18.46
C PHE A 9 -13.07 -13.91 -18.99
N TRP A 10 -11.99 -14.65 -19.19
CA TRP A 10 -10.77 -14.12 -19.79
C TRP A 10 -10.93 -13.98 -21.31
N HIS A 11 -11.73 -14.87 -21.92
CA HIS A 11 -12.04 -14.89 -23.34
C HIS A 11 -13.34 -14.14 -23.74
N MET A 12 -13.91 -13.28 -22.86
CA MET A 12 -15.03 -12.38 -23.21
C MET A 12 -14.57 -11.27 -24.16
N GLY A 13 -14.20 -11.60 -25.40
CA GLY A 13 -14.09 -10.68 -26.54
C GLY A 13 -13.30 -9.39 -26.30
N GLY A 14 -12.28 -9.39 -25.44
CA GLY A 14 -11.44 -8.22 -25.13
C GLY A 14 -11.90 -7.33 -23.96
N TYR A 15 -13.09 -7.54 -23.37
CA TYR A 15 -13.60 -6.72 -22.26
C TYR A 15 -13.07 -7.11 -20.88
N GLY A 16 -12.58 -8.34 -20.71
CA GLY A 16 -12.03 -8.80 -19.43
C GLY A 16 -10.85 -7.94 -18.94
N LEU A 17 -10.02 -7.45 -19.86
CA LEU A 17 -8.89 -6.56 -19.55
C LEU A 17 -9.35 -5.22 -18.96
N TYR A 18 -10.47 -4.65 -19.41
CA TYR A 18 -11.00 -3.40 -18.86
C TYR A 18 -11.56 -3.57 -17.45
N VAL A 19 -12.31 -4.66 -17.22
CA VAL A 19 -12.89 -4.94 -15.90
C VAL A 19 -11.77 -5.21 -14.90
N TRP A 20 -10.92 -6.20 -15.18
CA TRP A 20 -9.83 -6.56 -14.29
C TRP A 20 -8.77 -5.47 -14.16
N GLY A 21 -8.52 -4.70 -15.21
CA GLY A 21 -7.65 -3.52 -15.15
C GLY A 21 -8.21 -2.45 -14.21
N SER A 22 -9.51 -2.16 -14.26
CA SER A 22 -10.14 -1.18 -13.37
C SER A 22 -10.13 -1.64 -11.91
N PHE A 23 -10.44 -2.91 -11.65
CA PHE A 23 -10.32 -3.50 -10.32
C PHE A 23 -8.87 -3.53 -9.82
N GLY A 24 -7.92 -3.81 -10.72
CA GLY A 24 -6.48 -3.79 -10.44
C GLY A 24 -6.01 -2.39 -10.05
N VAL A 25 -6.39 -1.36 -10.81
CA VAL A 25 -6.07 0.05 -10.50
C VAL A 25 -6.68 0.45 -9.16
N CYS A 26 -7.93 0.05 -8.88
CA CYS A 26 -8.57 0.30 -7.59
C CYS A 26 -7.81 -0.37 -6.44
N ALA A 27 -7.48 -1.65 -6.56
CA ALA A 27 -6.70 -2.38 -5.57
C ALA A 27 -5.31 -1.75 -5.35
N VAL A 28 -4.65 -1.33 -6.43
CA VAL A 28 -3.37 -0.61 -6.35
C VAL A 28 -3.53 0.71 -5.61
N ALA A 29 -4.58 1.49 -5.88
CA ALA A 29 -4.82 2.76 -5.18
C ALA A 29 -5.03 2.55 -3.67
N LEU A 30 -5.80 1.53 -3.27
CA LEU A 30 -5.99 1.19 -1.87
C LEU A 30 -4.67 0.78 -1.19
N VAL A 31 -3.87 -0.08 -1.83
CA VAL A 31 -2.57 -0.48 -1.30
C VAL A 31 -1.60 0.71 -1.24
N TRP A 32 -1.64 1.58 -2.24
CA TRP A 32 -0.80 2.76 -2.34
C TRP A 32 -1.02 3.70 -1.16
N GLU A 33 -2.28 3.99 -0.83
CA GLU A 33 -2.63 4.81 0.33
C GLU A 33 -2.07 4.22 1.64
N GLN A 34 -2.21 2.90 1.83
CA GLN A 34 -1.67 2.21 3.00
C GLN A 34 -0.15 2.30 3.10
N VAL A 35 0.56 2.20 1.98
CA VAL A 35 2.02 2.34 1.93
C VAL A 35 2.44 3.77 2.28
N LEU A 36 1.76 4.78 1.74
CA LEU A 36 2.02 6.19 2.06
C LEU A 36 1.79 6.49 3.54
N LEU A 37 0.70 5.99 4.10
CA LEU A 37 0.37 6.18 5.51
C LEU A 37 1.46 5.56 6.40
N LYS A 38 1.87 4.32 6.10
CA LYS A 38 2.98 3.66 6.80
C LYS A 38 4.28 4.46 6.70
N LYS A 39 4.63 4.96 5.51
CA LYS A 39 5.85 5.76 5.30
C LYS A 39 5.83 7.03 6.16
N ARG A 40 4.70 7.72 6.24
CA ARG A 40 4.54 8.93 7.07
C ARG A 40 4.72 8.61 8.55
N THR A 41 4.06 7.58 9.06
CA THR A 41 4.19 7.14 10.46
C THR A 41 5.63 6.75 10.80
N GLN A 42 6.30 6.02 9.91
CA GLN A 42 7.71 5.65 10.08
C GLN A 42 8.65 6.87 10.06
N ALA A 43 8.34 7.91 9.29
CA ALA A 43 9.12 9.15 9.31
C ALA A 43 9.01 9.89 10.66
N ILE A 44 7.79 9.97 11.22
CA ILE A 44 7.54 10.59 12.52
C ILE A 44 8.20 9.78 13.64
N LEU A 45 8.06 8.46 13.64
CA LEU A 45 8.72 7.61 14.64
C LEU A 45 10.24 7.74 14.59
N ARG A 46 10.82 7.88 13.39
CA ARG A 46 12.27 8.10 13.23
C ARG A 46 12.70 9.45 13.79
N SER A 47 11.94 10.53 13.60
CA SER A 47 12.28 11.83 14.18
C SER A 47 12.18 11.83 15.71
N LEU A 48 11.13 11.19 16.26
CA LEU A 48 10.97 11.05 17.71
C LEU A 48 12.10 10.22 18.35
N ARG A 49 12.48 9.09 17.74
CA ARG A 49 13.61 8.28 18.23
C ARG A 49 14.93 9.05 18.23
N ARG A 50 15.16 9.91 17.24
CA ARG A 50 16.37 10.77 17.20
C ARG A 50 16.38 11.77 18.34
N ARG A 51 15.25 12.43 18.61
CA ARG A 51 15.11 13.38 19.74
C ARG A 51 15.30 12.69 21.08
N ALA A 52 14.64 11.55 21.31
CA ALA A 52 14.78 10.79 22.54
C ALA A 52 16.23 10.31 22.79
N ARG A 53 16.98 10.01 21.73
CA ARG A 53 18.40 9.63 21.87
C ARG A 53 19.28 10.85 22.18
N ALA A 54 19.00 12.01 21.60
CA ALA A 54 19.73 13.24 21.92
C ALA A 54 19.49 13.69 23.37
N GLU A 55 18.24 13.66 23.84
CA GLU A 55 17.89 14.00 25.24
C GLU A 55 18.57 13.06 26.25
N LYS A 56 18.68 11.76 25.94
CA LYS A 56 19.39 10.82 26.81
C LYS A 56 20.88 11.16 26.91
N MET A 57 21.50 11.50 25.79
CA MET A 57 22.92 11.82 25.74
C MET A 57 23.25 13.14 26.44
N ASP A 58 22.36 14.13 26.33
CA ASP A 58 22.45 15.40 27.06
C ASP A 58 22.33 15.20 28.58
N ARG A 59 21.43 14.30 29.04
CA ARG A 59 21.32 13.93 30.46
C ARG A 59 22.50 13.12 31.00
N GLU A 60 23.18 12.34 30.16
CA GLU A 60 24.36 11.58 30.60
C GLU A 60 25.62 12.46 30.72
N LEU A 61 25.63 13.62 30.05
CA LEU A 61 26.74 14.57 30.05
C LEU A 61 26.62 15.69 31.09
N ALA A 62 25.44 15.84 31.72
CA ALA A 62 25.13 16.84 32.75
C ALA A 62 25.23 16.25 34.17
#